data_AF-A0A442WHP5-F1
#
_entry.id   AF-A0A442WHP5-F1
#
_cell.length_a   1.000
_cell.length_b   1.000
_cell.length_c   1.000
_cell.angle_alpha   90.00
_cell.angle_beta   90.00
_cell.angle_gamma   90.00
#
_symmetry.space_group_name_H-M   'P 1'
#
loop_
_entity.id
_entity.type
_entity.pdbx_description
1 polymer ?
#
loop_
_entity_poly.entity_id
_entity_poly.type
_entity_poly.pdbx_seq_one_letter_code
_entity_poly.pdbx_strand_id
1 'polypeptide(L)' 'MGINKQLITSQSAGVIPPMAEVERTPVKVLGGIEVSYSQAKDMAEVGQITQAEFNKAVVDGLAARGYAAPKSFS' A
#
# COMPACT_ATOMS: atom_id res chain seq x y z
N MET A 1 12.97 -21.87 -32.52
CA MET A 1 12.64 -21.66 -31.09
C MET A 1 13.00 -20.22 -30.74
N GLY A 2 12.04 -19.30 -30.87
CA GLY A 2 12.25 -17.88 -30.55
C GLY A 2 11.87 -17.63 -29.10
N ILE A 3 12.86 -17.53 -28.23
CA ILE A 3 12.65 -17.10 -26.84
C ILE A 3 12.33 -15.61 -26.91
N ASN A 4 11.03 -15.29 -26.98
CA ASN A 4 10.53 -13.94 -26.78
C ASN A 4 10.86 -13.57 -25.35
N LYS A 5 12.06 -13.03 -25.17
CA LYS A 5 12.52 -12.36 -23.95
C LYS A 5 11.72 -11.06 -23.87
N GLN A 6 10.45 -11.23 -23.51
CA GLN A 6 9.55 -10.14 -23.15
C GLN A 6 10.34 -9.31 -22.15
N LEU A 7 10.68 -8.09 -22.55
CA LEU A 7 11.20 -7.09 -21.63
C LEU A 7 10.21 -7.06 -20.47
N ILE A 8 10.58 -7.69 -19.36
CA ILE A 8 9.99 -7.40 -18.07
C ILE A 8 10.49 -5.98 -17.83
N THR A 9 9.65 -5.00 -18.17
CA THR A 9 9.89 -3.59 -17.89
C THR A 9 10.19 -3.48 -16.39
N SER A 10 11.48 -3.46 -16.03
CA SER A 10 11.98 -3.21 -14.67
C SER A 10 11.76 -1.75 -14.26
N GLN A 11 10.57 -1.20 -14.53
CA GLN A 11 10.12 0.08 -13.99
C GLN A 11 9.09 -0.11 -12.86
N SER A 12 8.85 -1.35 -12.41
CA SER A 12 7.90 -1.64 -11.34
C SER A 12 8.51 -2.49 -10.23
N ALA A 13 9.82 -2.37 -10.01
CA ALA A 13 10.46 -2.88 -8.80
C ALA A 13 10.49 -1.76 -7.74
N GLY A 14 9.34 -1.14 -7.48
CA GLY A 14 9.20 -0.33 -6.27
C GLY A 14 9.48 -1.28 -5.11
N VAL A 15 10.46 -0.93 -4.29
CA VAL A 15 10.89 -1.73 -3.16
C VAL A 15 9.62 -2.06 -2.36
N ILE A 16 9.30 -3.34 -2.18
CA ILE A 16 8.17 -3.71 -1.32
C ILE A 16 8.65 -3.39 0.09
N PRO A 17 8.07 -2.39 0.77
CA PRO A 17 8.51 -2.02 2.09
C PRO A 17 8.23 -3.21 3.02
N PRO A 18 9.16 -3.55 3.93
CA PRO A 18 8.89 -4.54 4.97
C PRO A 18 7.64 -4.11 5.74
N MET A 19 6.86 -5.08 6.23
CA MET A 19 5.60 -4.81 6.96
C MET A 19 5.80 -3.77 8.09
N ALA A 20 6.95 -3.78 8.76
CA ALA A 20 7.32 -2.81 9.78
C ALA A 20 7.39 -1.35 9.29
N GLU A 21 7.77 -1.12 8.02
CA GLU A 21 7.73 0.22 7.40
C GLU A 21 6.31 0.59 6.97
N VAL A 22 5.53 -0.39 6.51
CA VAL A 22 4.09 -0.21 6.22
C VAL A 22 3.35 0.25 7.48
N GLU A 23 3.61 -0.42 8.61
CA GLU A 23 3.00 -0.11 9.92
C GLU A 23 3.42 1.26 10.47
N ARG A 24 4.62 1.73 10.10
CA ARG A 24 5.12 3.07 10.45
C ARG A 24 4.72 4.14 9.46
N THR A 25 4.07 3.78 8.36
CA THR A 25 3.67 4.75 7.36
C THR A 25 2.30 5.32 7.74
N PRO A 26 2.21 6.65 7.87
CA PRO A 26 0.91 7.29 8.00
C PRO A 26 0.11 7.08 6.71
N VAL A 27 -1.17 6.76 6.86
CA VAL A 27 -2.09 6.46 5.76
C VAL A 27 -3.25 7.45 5.82
N LYS A 28 -3.75 7.86 4.66
CA LYS A 28 -4.84 8.83 4.57
C LYS A 28 -6.17 8.14 4.39
N VAL A 29 -7.02 8.20 5.41
CA VAL A 29 -8.37 7.62 5.42
C VAL A 29 -9.44 8.72 5.41
N LEU A 30 -10.70 8.36 5.18
CA LEU A 30 -11.86 9.28 5.30
C LEU A 30 -11.69 10.61 4.54
N GLY A 31 -11.13 10.58 3.34
CA GLY A 31 -11.02 11.76 2.48
C GLY A 31 -9.86 12.71 2.80
N GLY A 32 -8.85 12.28 3.56
CA GLY A 32 -7.61 13.03 3.77
C GLY A 32 -7.15 13.11 5.22
N ILE A 33 -7.79 12.38 6.13
CA ILE A 33 -7.35 12.28 7.51
C ILE A 33 -6.14 11.36 7.55
N GLU A 34 -4.98 11.96 7.81
CA GLU A 34 -3.74 11.23 7.99
C GLU A 34 -3.73 10.58 9.37
N VAL A 35 -3.77 9.26 9.40
CA VAL A 35 -3.76 8.44 10.62
C VAL A 35 -2.64 7.42 10.53
N SER A 36 -2.19 6.90 11.66
CA SER A 36 -1.23 5.79 11.66
C SER A 36 -1.84 4.53 11.06
N TYR A 37 -1.03 3.69 10.42
CA TYR A 37 -1.48 2.39 9.89
C TYR A 37 -2.30 1.58 10.90
N SER A 38 -1.81 1.47 12.15
CA SER A 38 -2.52 0.75 13.22
C SER A 38 -3.88 1.35 13.54
N GLN A 39 -4.01 2.68 13.46
CA GLN A 39 -5.26 3.38 13.69
C GLN A 39 -6.23 3.18 12.52
N ALA A 40 -5.75 3.26 11.27
CA ALA A 40 -6.57 2.92 10.12
C ALA A 40 -7.01 1.45 10.11
N LYS A 41 -6.14 0.55 10.57
CA LYS A 41 -6.47 -0.87 10.74
C LYS A 41 -7.58 -1.06 11.76
N ASP A 42 -7.46 -0.42 12.93
CA ASP A 42 -8.50 -0.42 13.96
C ASP A 42 -9.82 0.14 13.42
N MET A 43 -9.78 1.25 12.67
CA MET A 43 -10.96 1.82 12.01
C MET A 43 -11.59 0.86 10.99
N ALA A 44 -10.78 0.07 10.28
CA ALA A 44 -11.27 -0.97 9.37
C ALA A 44 -11.88 -2.16 10.13
N GLU A 45 -11.31 -2.53 11.29
CA GLU A 45 -11.81 -3.61 12.16
C GLU A 45 -13.12 -3.22 12.86
N VAL A 46 -13.24 -1.96 13.31
CA VAL A 46 -14.45 -1.40 13.95
C VAL A 46 -15.53 -1.07 12.91
N GLY A 47 -15.19 -1.08 11.61
CA GLY A 47 -16.12 -0.81 10.51
C GLY A 47 -16.38 0.68 10.25
N GLN A 48 -15.51 1.57 10.74
CA GLN A 48 -15.54 2.99 10.39
C GLN A 48 -15.07 3.25 8.96
N ILE A 49 -14.20 2.40 8.43
CA ILE A 49 -13.79 2.39 7.01
C ILE A 49 -13.88 0.97 6.46
N THR A 50 -14.00 0.82 5.15
CA THR A 50 -13.91 -0.51 4.52
C THR A 50 -12.46 -1.00 4.44
N GLN A 51 -12.25 -2.32 4.41
CA GLN A 51 -10.92 -2.90 4.13
C GLN A 51 -10.33 -2.40 2.79
N ALA A 52 -11.19 -2.12 1.80
CA ALA A 52 -10.76 -1.56 0.52
C ALA A 52 -10.24 -0.12 0.66
N GLU A 53 -10.92 0.71 1.46
CA GLU A 53 -10.44 2.06 1.77
C GLU A 53 -9.14 2.04 2.56
N PHE A 54 -9.03 1.13 3.53
CA PHE A 54 -7.78 0.90 4.26
C PHE A 54 -6.65 0.51 3.31
N ASN A 55 -6.85 -0.51 2.47
CA ASN A 55 -5.84 -0.96 1.53
C ASN A 55 -5.42 0.16 0.58
N LYS A 56 -6.38 0.95 0.08
CA LYS A 56 -6.10 2.10 -0.78
C LYS A 56 -5.32 3.19 -0.05
N ALA A 57 -5.65 3.48 1.21
CA ALA A 57 -4.92 4.44 2.04
C ALA A 57 -3.47 4.00 2.30
N VAL A 58 -3.26 2.70 2.52
CA VAL A 58 -1.94 2.09 2.68
C VAL A 58 -1.12 2.18 1.40
N VAL A 59 -1.73 1.80 0.26
CA VAL A 59 -1.12 1.91 -1.08
C VAL A 59 -0.71 3.35 -1.36
N ASP A 60 -1.60 4.31 -1.11
CA ASP A 60 -1.35 5.74 -1.34
C ASP A 60 -0.24 6.29 -0.43
N GLY A 61 -0.27 5.97 0.87
CA GLY A 61 0.77 6.37 1.83
C GLY A 61 2.14 5.79 1.51
N LEU A 62 2.20 4.54 1.06
CA LEU A 62 3.44 3.91 0.60
C LEU A 62 3.92 4.52 -0.73
N ALA A 63 3.01 4.73 -1.68
CA ALA A 63 3.34 5.35 -2.97
C ALA A 63 3.89 6.78 -2.80
N ALA A 64 3.32 7.56 -1.88
CA ALA A 64 3.83 8.90 -1.52
C ALA A 64 5.28 8.87 -0.99
N ARG A 65 5.72 7.75 -0.42
CA ARG A 65 7.09 7.53 0.06
C ARG A 65 8.01 6.88 -0.98
N GLY A 66 7.51 6.61 -2.18
CA GLY A 66 8.25 5.94 -3.26
C GLY A 66 8.29 4.41 -3.14
N TYR A 67 7.47 3.84 -2.26
CA TYR A 67 7.36 2.40 -2.08
C TYR A 67 6.23 1.81 -2.93
N ALA A 68 6.41 0.59 -3.43
CA ALA A 68 5.31 -0.12 -4.07
C ALA A 68 4.37 -0.69 -3.01
N ALA A 69 3.08 -0.71 -3.31
CA ALA A 69 2.12 -1.41 -2.47
C ALA A 69 2.48 -2.90 -2.36
N PRO A 70 2.34 -3.51 -1.16
CA PRO A 70 2.58 -4.93 -1.01
C PRO A 70 1.51 -5.71 -1.78
N LYS A 71 1.89 -6.82 -2.42
CA LYS A 71 0.97 -7.65 -3.22
C LYS A 71 -0.26 -8.16 -2.47
N SER A 72 -0.24 -8.19 -1.13
CA SER A 72 -1.41 -8.52 -0.30
C SER A 72 -2.51 -7.46 -0.32
N PHE A 73 -2.21 -6.24 -0.80
CA PHE A 73 -3.16 -5.12 -0.88
C PHE A 73 -3.67 -4.86 -2.31
N SER A 74 -3.18 -5.63 -3.30
CA SER A 74 -3.52 -5.50 -4.73
C SER A 74 -4.66 -6.41 -5.15
#